data_AF-A0A7G6SSB0-F1
#
_entry.id   AF-A0A7G6SSB0-F1
#
_cell.length_a   1.000
_cell.length_b   1.000
_cell.length_c   1.000
_cell.angle_alpha   90.00
_cell.angle_beta   90.00
_cell.angle_gamma   90.00
#
_symmetry.space_group_name_H-M   'P 1'
#
loop_
_entity.id
_entity.type
_entity.pdbx_description
1 polymer ?
#
loop_
_entity_poly.entity_id
_entity_poly.type
_entity_poly.pdbx_seq_one_letter_code
_entity_poly.pdbx_strand_id
1 'polypeptide(L)'
;MKCWPEPSVRSAVLKKSPWSGDVTLRHLTAEQSRAARALLNWSCVRLGAKSNLSEETIRQFENGRRMPGPGNLTRIRQALEAAGVVFTSAEPSLTNLSESAANALKGG
;
A
#
# COMPACT_ATOMS: atom_id res chain seq x y z
N MET A 1 -9.07 27.86 24.01
CA MET A 1 -10.14 27.77 23.00
C MET A 1 -9.56 28.17 21.66
N LYS A 2 -9.45 27.25 20.69
CA LYS A 2 -9.01 27.59 19.33
C LYS A 2 -10.13 27.17 18.39
N CYS A 3 -10.89 28.17 17.96
CA CYS A 3 -11.90 28.07 16.91
C CYS A 3 -11.23 27.70 15.60
N TRP A 4 -11.76 26.69 14.92
CA TRP A 4 -11.48 26.44 13.50
C TRP A 4 -12.72 26.87 12.70
N PRO A 5 -12.56 27.64 11.61
CA PRO A 5 -13.69 28.06 10.78
C PRO A 5 -14.14 26.93 9.84
N GLU A 6 -15.45 26.80 9.72
CA GLU A 6 -16.11 25.89 8.79
C GLU A 6 -16.04 26.45 7.36
N PRO A 7 -15.50 25.72 6.36
CA PRO A 7 -15.42 26.25 5.00
C PRO A 7 -16.75 26.04 4.28
N SER A 8 -17.47 27.15 4.15
CA SER A 8 -18.64 27.32 3.29
C SER A 8 -18.31 26.98 1.84
N VAL A 9 -19.19 26.18 1.25
CA VAL A 9 -19.15 25.71 -0.14
C VAL A 9 -19.39 26.84 -1.14
N ARG A 10 -18.59 26.90 -2.23
CA ARG A 10 -19.05 26.84 -3.64
C ARG A 10 -17.97 27.20 -4.67
N SER A 11 -17.97 26.39 -5.74
CA SER A 11 -17.54 26.67 -7.11
C SER A 11 -16.04 26.64 -7.45
N ALA A 12 -15.58 25.49 -7.97
CA ALA A 12 -14.65 25.44 -9.10
C ALA A 12 -14.58 24.03 -9.71
N VAL A 13 -14.69 23.98 -11.03
CA VAL A 13 -14.35 22.86 -11.92
C VAL A 13 -12.97 22.26 -11.57
N LEU A 14 -12.87 20.92 -11.66
CA LEU A 14 -11.65 20.10 -11.68
C LEU A 14 -10.64 20.30 -10.53
N LYS A 15 -10.80 19.56 -9.43
CA LYS A 15 -9.66 19.06 -8.65
C LYS A 15 -9.91 17.61 -8.25
N LYS A 16 -9.20 16.67 -8.90
CA LYS A 16 -8.83 15.42 -8.22
C LYS A 16 -8.31 15.84 -6.85
N SER A 17 -8.97 15.36 -5.81
CA SER A 17 -8.67 15.75 -4.44
C SER A 17 -7.15 15.61 -4.20
N PRO A 18 -6.42 16.65 -3.78
CA PRO A 18 -4.98 16.58 -3.52
C PRO A 18 -4.63 15.70 -2.30
N TRP A 19 -5.62 15.06 -1.69
CA TRP A 19 -5.44 14.00 -0.68
C TRP A 19 -5.79 12.61 -1.22
N SER A 20 -5.96 12.48 -2.54
CA SER A 20 -6.36 11.26 -3.22
C SER A 20 -5.48 11.04 -4.46
N GLY A 21 -4.20 10.75 -4.21
CA GLY A 21 -3.23 10.40 -5.25
C GLY A 21 -1.88 11.04 -5.02
N ASP A 22 -1.12 10.52 -4.05
CA ASP A 22 0.31 10.15 -4.15
C ASP A 22 0.99 10.19 -2.76
N VAL A 23 1.03 9.03 -2.08
CA VAL A 23 1.85 8.73 -0.88
C VAL A 23 2.52 7.36 -1.08
N THR A 24 2.87 7.06 -2.33
CA THR A 24 2.70 5.76 -2.98
C THR A 24 3.90 4.82 -2.88
N LEU A 25 4.75 4.90 -1.84
CA LEU A 25 5.93 4.03 -1.77
C LEU A 25 5.98 3.06 -0.57
N ARG A 26 5.08 3.18 0.43
CA ARG A 26 5.11 2.27 1.61
C ARG A 26 3.76 1.79 2.15
N HIS A 27 2.63 2.22 1.60
CA HIS A 27 1.31 1.85 2.11
C HIS A 27 0.79 0.53 1.53
N LEU A 28 0.36 -0.37 2.42
CA LEU A 28 -0.34 -1.62 2.08
C LEU A 28 -1.76 -1.31 1.60
N THR A 29 -2.13 -1.77 0.40
CA THR A 29 -3.51 -1.61 -0.10
C THR A 29 -4.44 -2.73 0.38
N ALA A 30 -5.76 -2.48 0.30
CA ALA A 30 -6.78 -3.46 0.63
C ALA A 30 -6.72 -4.69 -0.30
N GLU A 31 -6.45 -4.50 -1.60
CA GLU A 31 -6.24 -5.62 -2.54
C GLU A 31 -5.01 -6.43 -2.17
N GLN A 32 -3.88 -5.76 -1.85
CA GLN A 32 -2.65 -6.43 -1.45
C GLN A 32 -2.81 -7.25 -0.17
N SER A 33 -3.53 -6.71 0.83
CA SER A 33 -3.88 -7.45 2.04
C SER A 33 -4.69 -8.71 1.74
N ARG A 34 -5.72 -8.60 0.90
CA ARG A 34 -6.55 -9.75 0.49
C ARG A 34 -5.75 -10.80 -0.27
N ALA A 35 -4.91 -10.36 -1.22
CA ALA A 35 -4.04 -11.25 -1.99
C ALA A 35 -3.05 -12.00 -1.09
N ALA A 36 -2.33 -11.27 -0.22
CA ALA A 36 -1.42 -11.86 0.75
C ALA A 36 -2.12 -12.86 1.68
N ARG A 37 -3.32 -12.53 2.14
CA ARG A 37 -4.12 -13.41 2.98
C ARG A 37 -4.56 -14.68 2.24
N ALA A 38 -4.92 -14.57 0.95
CA ALA A 38 -5.24 -15.71 0.12
C ALA A 38 -4.02 -16.62 -0.10
N LEU A 39 -2.83 -16.05 -0.35
CA LEU A 39 -1.58 -16.80 -0.50
C LEU A 39 -1.23 -17.61 0.76
N LEU A 40 -1.47 -17.04 1.94
CA LEU A 40 -1.23 -17.70 3.23
C LEU A 40 -2.38 -18.62 3.66
N ASN A 41 -3.49 -18.66 2.91
CA ASN A 41 -4.72 -19.33 3.28
C ASN A 41 -5.25 -18.92 4.69
N TRP A 42 -5.14 -17.63 5.01
CA TRP A 42 -5.52 -17.06 6.31
C TRP A 42 -6.95 -16.51 6.31
N SER A 43 -7.61 -16.59 7.46
CA SER A 43 -8.88 -15.89 7.72
C SER A 43 -8.63 -14.46 8.23
N CYS A 44 -9.64 -13.58 8.14
CA CYS A 44 -9.55 -12.22 8.70
C CYS A 44 -9.30 -12.24 10.22
N VAL A 45 -9.85 -13.23 10.93
CA VAL A 45 -9.60 -13.48 12.36
C VAL A 45 -8.12 -13.74 12.61
N ARG A 46 -7.50 -14.62 11.81
CA ARG A 46 -6.09 -14.98 11.96
C ARG A 46 -5.16 -13.81 11.66
N LEU A 47 -5.46 -13.03 10.61
CA LEU A 47 -4.71 -11.82 10.30
C LEU A 47 -4.86 -10.76 11.40
N GLY A 48 -6.07 -10.57 11.94
CA GLY A 48 -6.32 -9.69 13.07
C GLY A 48 -5.49 -10.08 14.30
N ALA A 49 -5.53 -11.35 14.69
CA ALA A 49 -4.74 -11.86 15.80
C ALA A 49 -3.23 -11.65 15.62
N LYS A 50 -2.70 -11.90 14.41
CA LYS A 50 -1.27 -11.72 14.11
C LYS A 50 -0.83 -10.26 14.01
N SER A 51 -1.73 -9.35 13.66
CA SER A 51 -1.48 -7.91 13.56
C SER A 51 -1.88 -7.11 14.81
N ASN A 52 -2.38 -7.80 15.86
CA ASN A 52 -2.93 -7.20 17.06
C ASN A 52 -4.09 -6.21 16.76
N LEU A 53 -4.99 -6.60 15.86
CA LEU A 53 -6.17 -5.86 15.45
C LEU A 53 -7.42 -6.74 15.55
N SER A 54 -8.59 -6.11 15.67
CA SER A 54 -9.85 -6.83 15.59
C SER A 54 -10.12 -7.34 14.17
N GLU A 55 -10.78 -8.49 14.05
CA GLU A 55 -11.25 -9.02 12.78
C GLU A 55 -12.07 -8.00 11.98
N GLU A 56 -12.94 -7.24 12.69
CA GLU A 56 -13.74 -6.20 12.07
C GLU A 56 -12.88 -5.12 11.42
N THR A 57 -11.79 -4.69 12.09
CA THR A 57 -10.87 -3.70 11.53
C THR A 57 -10.27 -4.18 10.21
N ILE A 58 -9.85 -5.44 10.16
CA ILE A 58 -9.33 -6.06 8.92
C ILE A 58 -10.42 -6.12 7.85
N ARG A 59 -11.63 -6.55 8.19
CA ARG A 59 -12.76 -6.63 7.24
C ARG A 59 -13.15 -5.26 6.68
N GLN A 60 -13.20 -4.22 7.51
CA GLN A 60 -13.53 -2.86 7.07
C GLN A 60 -12.44 -2.28 6.17
N PHE A 61 -11.18 -2.60 6.44
CA PHE A 61 -10.05 -2.25 5.59
C PHE A 61 -10.09 -2.97 4.24
N GLU A 62 -10.21 -4.30 4.23
CA GLU A 62 -10.24 -5.11 3.00
C GLU A 62 -11.44 -4.78 2.09
N ASN A 63 -12.56 -4.34 2.67
CA ASN A 63 -13.74 -3.88 1.92
C ASN A 63 -13.67 -2.40 1.49
N GLY A 64 -12.58 -1.68 1.81
CA GLY A 64 -12.42 -0.27 1.48
C GLY A 64 -13.36 0.69 2.24
N ARG A 65 -14.08 0.20 3.26
CA ARG A 65 -15.02 0.99 4.05
C ARG A 65 -14.31 1.94 5.02
N ARG A 66 -13.13 1.56 5.51
CA ARG A 66 -12.32 2.38 6.41
C ARG A 66 -10.84 2.15 6.17
N MET A 67 -10.07 3.23 6.01
CA MET A 67 -8.62 3.18 6.01
C MET A 67 -8.08 3.15 7.45
N PRO A 68 -7.32 2.10 7.85
CA PRO A 68 -6.61 2.10 9.12
C PRO A 68 -5.55 3.20 9.14
N GLY A 69 -5.24 3.71 10.34
CA GLY A 69 -4.11 4.61 10.51
C GLY A 69 -2.78 3.94 10.12
N PRO A 70 -1.73 4.74 9.83
CA PRO A 70 -0.45 4.24 9.33
C PRO A 70 0.23 3.21 10.24
N GLY A 71 0.09 3.35 11.58
CA GLY A 71 0.61 2.37 12.53
C GLY A 71 -0.08 1.01 12.43
N ASN A 72 -1.40 0.99 12.16
CA ASN A 72 -2.14 -0.26 11.97
C ASN A 72 -1.80 -0.91 10.63
N LEU A 73 -1.67 -0.13 9.56
CA LEU A 73 -1.21 -0.64 8.26
C LEU A 73 0.18 -1.28 8.36
N THR A 74 1.07 -0.67 9.13
CA THR A 74 2.41 -1.21 9.39
C THR A 74 2.33 -2.57 10.10
N ARG A 75 1.47 -2.70 11.13
CA ARG A 75 1.27 -3.98 11.83
C ARG A 75 0.70 -5.07 10.93
N ILE A 76 -0.26 -4.73 10.05
CA ILE A 76 -0.83 -5.68 9.08
C ILE A 76 0.26 -6.15 8.13
N ARG A 77 1.04 -5.21 7.56
CA ARG A 77 2.15 -5.52 6.65
C ARG A 77 3.19 -6.43 7.33
N GLN A 78 3.65 -6.06 8.51
CA GLN A 78 4.63 -6.83 9.28
C GLN A 78 4.13 -8.23 9.62
N ALA A 79 2.85 -8.40 9.96
CA ALA A 79 2.28 -9.71 10.26
C ALA A 79 2.29 -10.64 9.04
N LEU A 80 2.06 -10.09 7.85
CA LEU A 80 2.10 -10.83 6.59
C LEU A 80 3.55 -11.13 6.17
N GLU A 81 4.46 -10.16 6.32
CA GLU A 81 5.90 -10.33 6.06
C GLU A 81 6.53 -11.36 7.00
N ALA A 82 6.20 -11.35 8.28
CA ALA A 82 6.64 -12.35 9.25
C ALA A 82 6.12 -13.77 8.94
N ALA A 83 5.06 -13.88 8.15
CA ALA A 83 4.53 -15.16 7.67
C ALA A 83 5.10 -15.59 6.31
N GLY A 84 5.99 -14.79 5.72
CA GLY A 84 6.70 -15.10 4.47
C GLY A 84 6.16 -14.37 3.24
N VAL A 85 5.22 -13.44 3.37
CA VAL A 85 4.76 -12.62 2.22
C VAL A 85 5.68 -11.42 2.03
N VAL A 86 6.32 -11.30 0.87
CA VAL A 86 7.14 -10.13 0.56
C VAL A 86 6.36 -9.16 -0.33
N PHE A 87 6.19 -7.92 0.12
CA PHE A 87 5.61 -6.85 -0.69
C PHE A 87 6.72 -6.08 -1.41
N THR A 88 6.87 -6.33 -2.71
CA THR A 88 7.79 -5.56 -3.55
C THR A 88 7.16 -4.19 -3.88
N SER A 89 7.92 -3.11 -3.66
CA SER A 89 7.58 -1.83 -4.27
C SER A 89 7.80 -1.99 -5.77
N ALA A 90 6.76 -1.71 -6.57
CA ALA A 90 6.91 -1.56 -8.00
C ALA A 90 7.64 -0.23 -8.29
N GLU A 91 8.92 -0.17 -7.91
CA GLU A 91 9.84 0.76 -8.54
C GLU A 91 10.13 0.19 -9.94
N PRO A 92 10.07 1.00 -11.01
CA PRO A 92 10.65 0.60 -12.29
C PRO A 92 12.18 0.48 -12.09
N SER A 93 12.61 -0.71 -11.69
CA SER A 93 14.01 -1.06 -11.52
C SER A 93 14.61 -1.26 -12.91
N LEU A 94 15.37 -0.28 -13.41
CA LEU A 94 16.18 -0.37 -14.64
C LEU A 94 17.43 -1.27 -14.44
N THR A 95 17.36 -2.34 -13.65
CA THR A 95 18.59 -3.02 -13.19
C THR A 95 19.15 -4.08 -14.14
N ASN A 96 18.60 -4.27 -15.34
CA ASN A 96 19.19 -5.18 -16.33
C ASN A 96 19.47 -4.50 -17.70
N LEU A 97 20.04 -3.30 -17.70
CA LEU A 97 20.80 -2.81 -18.87
C LEU A 97 22.30 -2.98 -18.62
N SER A 98 22.75 -4.21 -18.32
CA SER A 98 24.16 -4.55 -18.53
C SER A 98 24.30 -5.26 -19.88
N GLU A 99 25.37 -4.89 -20.59
CA GLU A 99 26.01 -5.66 -21.66
C GLU A 99 25.33 -5.75 -23.04
N SER A 100 25.49 -4.69 -23.84
CA SER A 100 25.88 -4.88 -25.25
C SER A 100 26.59 -3.68 -25.93
N ALA A 101 26.91 -2.61 -25.19
CA ALA A 101 27.70 -1.49 -25.74
C ALA A 101 29.23 -1.76 -25.81
N ALA A 102 29.68 -3.00 -25.60
CA ALA A 102 31.10 -3.35 -25.56
C ALA A 102 31.65 -4.02 -26.84
N ASN A 103 30.85 -4.28 -27.89
CA ASN A 103 31.34 -5.01 -29.07
C ASN A 103 31.20 -4.28 -30.42
N ALA A 104 31.23 -2.94 -30.45
CA ALA A 104 31.11 -2.18 -31.69
C ALA A 104 32.34 -1.33 -32.08
N LEU A 105 33.49 -1.47 -31.40
CA LEU A 105 34.71 -0.70 -31.71
C LEU A 105 35.95 -1.55 -32.04
N LYS A 106 35.79 -2.81 -32.44
CA LYS A 106 36.87 -3.59 -33.09
C LYS A 106 36.39 -4.20 -34.39
N GLY A 107 36.87 -3.66 -35.51
CA GLY A 107 36.98 -4.38 -36.78
C GLY A 107 36.51 -3.57 -37.99
N GLY A 108 37.47 -3.10 -38.79
CA GLY A 108 37.26 -2.63 -40.16
C GLY A 108 37.96 -1.32 -40.46
#